data_AF-A0A2Z6RPK1-F1
#
_entry.id   AF-A0A2Z6RPK1-F1
#
_cell.length_a   1.000
_cell.length_b   1.000
_cell.length_c   1.000
_cell.angle_alpha   90.00
_cell.angle_beta   90.00
_cell.angle_gamma   90.00
#
_symmetry.space_group_name_H-M   'P 1'
#
loop_
_entity.id
_entity.type
_entity.pdbx_description
1 polymer ?
#
loop_
_entity_poly.entity_id
_entity_poly.type
_entity_poly.pdbx_seq_one_letter_code
_entity_poly.pdbx_strand_id
1 'polypeptide(L)'
;MQRNIKKEGEEKIRNKIDNIFSTSSLFSLPFDDYEEADEAERSNRLRKYVHIKTKEEYAFKVLHKEMIDDVKNKLIILTQLKILLNSMVLLVTDIKLTLTACDIANGLNFLNAVKMVHGDVSAVNIVITDHDTIKITNFKFVKFIEEGAIMNSVSKESIRYIAPEIVREGKGTKILPKNM
;
A
#
# COMPACT_ATOMS: atom_id res chain seq x y z
N MET A 1 48.80 -16.30 14.93
CA MET A 1 48.17 -14.97 15.08
C MET A 1 47.00 -14.75 14.10
N GLN A 2 47.16 -14.99 12.79
CA GLN A 2 46.10 -14.76 11.78
C GLN A 2 44.81 -15.62 11.93
N ARG A 3 44.89 -16.84 12.49
CA ARG A 3 43.71 -17.70 12.73
C ARG A 3 42.76 -17.18 13.81
N ASN A 4 43.26 -16.46 14.82
CA ASN A 4 42.42 -15.93 15.90
C ASN A 4 41.62 -14.69 15.44
N ILE A 5 42.24 -13.82 14.64
CA ILE A 5 41.61 -12.60 14.12
C ILE A 5 40.44 -12.95 13.18
N LYS A 6 40.59 -14.02 12.38
CA LYS A 6 39.54 -14.50 11.47
C LYS A 6 38.33 -15.06 12.23
N LYS A 7 38.58 -15.85 13.29
CA LYS A 7 37.53 -16.36 14.17
C LYS A 7 36.76 -15.26 14.90
N GLU A 8 37.48 -14.24 15.39
CA GLU A 8 36.88 -13.10 16.09
C GLU A 8 35.97 -12.25 15.18
N GLY A 9 36.33 -12.12 13.90
CA GLY A 9 35.49 -11.49 12.88
C GLY A 9 34.23 -12.31 12.55
N GLU A 10 34.36 -13.62 12.41
CA GLU A 10 33.25 -14.54 12.17
C GLU A 10 32.26 -14.59 13.35
N GLU A 11 32.77 -14.52 14.58
CA GLU A 11 31.97 -14.51 15.80
C GLU A 11 31.20 -13.18 15.97
N LYS A 12 31.81 -12.05 15.62
CA LYS A 12 31.11 -10.75 15.56
C LYS A 12 29.97 -10.73 14.53
N ILE A 13 30.17 -11.35 13.37
CA ILE A 13 29.14 -11.46 12.33
C ILE A 13 28.00 -12.35 12.83
N ARG A 14 28.33 -13.50 13.42
CA ARG A 14 27.35 -14.44 14.01
C ARG A 14 26.50 -13.77 15.08
N ASN A 15 27.12 -13.04 16.01
CA ASN A 15 26.41 -12.31 17.07
C ASN A 15 25.50 -11.19 16.53
N LYS A 16 25.88 -10.52 15.42
CA LYS A 16 25.01 -9.55 14.75
C LYS A 16 23.80 -10.22 14.12
N ILE A 17 24.00 -11.38 13.49
CA ILE A 17 22.92 -12.19 12.91
C ILE A 17 21.97 -12.66 14.01
N ASP A 18 22.48 -13.20 15.11
CA ASP A 18 21.67 -13.69 16.23
C ASP A 18 20.84 -12.57 16.87
N ASN A 19 21.38 -11.36 17.03
CA ASN A 19 20.61 -10.20 17.52
C ASN A 19 19.47 -9.77 16.58
N ILE A 20 19.63 -9.89 15.27
CA ILE A 20 18.56 -9.62 14.29
C ILE A 20 17.44 -10.67 14.43
N PHE A 21 17.79 -11.91 14.76
CA PHE A 21 16.82 -12.97 15.02
C PHE A 21 16.11 -12.85 16.36
N SER A 22 16.82 -12.49 17.43
CA SER A 22 16.23 -12.34 18.76
C SER A 22 15.27 -11.16 18.86
N THR A 23 15.46 -10.12 18.04
CA THR A 23 14.62 -8.91 18.05
C THR A 23 13.38 -9.03 17.16
N SER A 24 13.39 -9.93 16.17
CA SER A 24 12.28 -10.09 15.26
C SER A 24 11.35 -11.21 15.73
N SER A 25 10.45 -10.82 16.64
CA SER A 25 9.26 -11.59 17.09
C SER A 25 8.39 -12.13 15.93
N LEU A 26 8.64 -11.69 14.69
CA LEU A 26 7.95 -12.14 13.48
C LEU A 26 8.35 -13.56 13.03
N PHE A 27 9.47 -14.10 13.53
CA PHE A 27 10.02 -15.40 13.09
C PHE A 27 9.68 -16.59 14.00
N SER A 28 9.14 -16.35 15.19
CA SER A 28 8.64 -17.43 16.04
C SER A 28 7.25 -17.79 15.55
N LEU A 29 7.13 -18.83 14.74
CA LEU A 29 5.85 -19.52 14.62
C LEU A 29 5.45 -19.94 16.05
N PRO A 30 4.27 -19.56 16.55
CA PRO A 30 3.80 -20.03 17.84
C PRO A 30 3.55 -21.53 17.70
N PHE A 31 4.54 -22.35 18.07
CA PHE A 31 4.42 -23.81 17.99
C PHE A 31 3.23 -24.32 18.81
N ASP A 32 2.82 -23.57 19.83
CA ASP A 32 1.63 -23.82 20.64
C ASP A 32 0.30 -23.76 19.83
N ASP A 33 0.29 -23.16 18.64
CA ASP A 33 -0.87 -23.13 17.75
C ASP A 33 -0.95 -24.36 16.83
N TYR A 34 -0.03 -25.33 16.91
CA TYR A 34 0.03 -26.51 16.05
C TYR A 34 0.09 -27.81 16.86
N GLU A 35 -0.69 -28.82 16.43
CA GLU A 35 -0.65 -30.17 16.98
C GLU A 35 -0.03 -31.13 15.96
N GLU A 36 0.89 -31.98 16.43
CA GLU A 36 1.47 -33.04 15.58
C GLU A 36 0.43 -34.11 15.30
N ALA A 37 0.26 -34.47 14.02
CA ALA A 37 -0.81 -35.35 13.56
C ALA A 37 -0.30 -36.73 13.09
N ASP A 38 0.87 -37.17 13.56
CA ASP A 38 1.54 -38.36 13.00
C ASP A 38 0.91 -39.67 13.47
N GLU A 39 0.39 -40.44 12.49
CA GLU A 39 0.24 -41.89 12.55
C GLU A 39 1.36 -42.54 11.71
N ALA A 40 2.17 -43.37 12.39
CA ALA A 40 3.15 -44.33 11.86
C ALA A 40 4.38 -43.79 11.09
N GLU A 41 5.55 -44.06 11.68
CA GLU A 41 6.93 -44.11 11.14
C GLU A 41 7.17 -43.68 9.68
N ARG A 42 6.84 -42.43 9.33
CA ARG A 42 7.41 -41.80 8.15
C ARG A 42 8.75 -41.17 8.51
N SER A 43 9.71 -41.34 7.60
CA SER A 43 11.09 -40.86 7.67
C SER A 43 11.26 -39.61 8.55
N ASN A 44 12.20 -39.64 9.50
CA ASN A 44 12.58 -38.60 10.49
C ASN A 44 12.78 -37.16 9.96
N ARG A 45 12.57 -36.92 8.66
CA ARG A 45 12.79 -35.67 7.95
C ARG A 45 11.53 -34.83 7.75
N LEU A 46 10.33 -35.39 7.74
CA LEU A 46 9.07 -34.66 7.50
C LEU A 46 7.98 -35.14 8.45
N ARG A 47 7.39 -34.21 9.21
CA ARG A 47 6.32 -34.46 10.17
C ARG A 47 5.07 -33.68 9.78
N LYS A 48 3.90 -34.30 9.96
CA LYS A 48 2.60 -33.67 9.70
C LYS A 48 2.12 -32.96 10.97
N TYR A 49 1.67 -31.72 10.81
CA TYR A 49 1.06 -30.91 11.87
C TYR A 49 -0.27 -30.35 11.40
N VAL A 50 -1.15 -30.04 12.34
CA VAL A 50 -2.44 -29.40 12.09
C VAL A 50 -2.52 -28.15 12.94
N HIS A 51 -2.86 -27.01 12.33
CA HIS A 51 -3.06 -25.78 13.08
C HIS A 51 -4.36 -25.89 13.89
N ILE A 52 -4.29 -25.68 15.21
CA ILE A 52 -5.34 -26.03 16.17
C ILE A 52 -6.65 -25.29 15.86
N LYS A 53 -6.54 -24.00 15.49
CA LYS A 53 -7.69 -23.12 15.24
C LYS A 53 -8.30 -23.30 13.85
N THR A 54 -7.47 -23.36 12.81
CA THR A 54 -7.95 -23.42 11.41
C THR A 54 -8.19 -24.84 10.92
N LYS A 55 -7.68 -25.85 11.63
CA LYS A 55 -7.69 -27.27 11.24
C LYS A 55 -7.00 -27.54 9.90
N GLU A 56 -6.17 -26.61 9.43
CA GLU A 56 -5.38 -26.77 8.22
C GLU A 56 -4.15 -27.66 8.48
N GLU A 57 -3.81 -28.47 7.48
CA GLU A 57 -2.70 -29.41 7.56
C GLU A 57 -1.40 -28.81 6.99
N TYR A 58 -0.30 -29.00 7.71
CA TYR A 58 1.03 -28.50 7.38
C TYR A 58 2.05 -29.63 7.48
N ALA A 59 3.09 -29.57 6.64
CA ALA A 59 4.21 -30.50 6.68
C ALA A 59 5.48 -29.74 7.08
N PHE A 60 6.06 -30.07 8.24
CA PHE A 60 7.29 -29.46 8.72
C PHE A 60 8.47 -30.38 8.45
N LYS A 61 9.53 -29.82 7.87
CA LYS A 61 10.81 -30.53 7.69
C LYS A 61 11.66 -30.36 8.94
N VAL A 62 12.03 -31.47 9.57
CA VAL A 62 12.91 -31.46 10.76
C VAL A 62 14.34 -31.19 10.30
N LEU A 63 14.98 -30.16 10.87
CA LEU A 63 16.33 -29.74 10.54
C LEU A 63 17.29 -30.15 11.66
N HIS A 64 18.40 -30.81 11.30
CA HIS A 64 19.49 -31.08 12.23
C HIS A 64 20.28 -29.81 12.52
N LYS A 65 20.85 -29.72 13.73
CA LYS A 65 21.50 -28.52 14.28
C LYS A 65 22.56 -27.91 13.35
N GLU A 66 23.26 -28.74 12.59
CA GLU A 66 24.31 -28.34 11.63
C GLU A 66 23.76 -27.61 10.39
N MET A 67 22.52 -27.86 9.98
CA MET A 67 21.89 -27.22 8.81
C MET A 67 21.06 -25.99 9.18
N ILE A 68 20.87 -25.73 10.48
CA ILE A 68 20.03 -24.65 10.98
C ILE A 68 20.57 -23.30 10.52
N ASP A 69 21.89 -23.09 10.61
CA ASP A 69 22.51 -21.80 10.28
C ASP A 69 22.37 -21.49 8.78
N ASP A 70 22.52 -22.48 7.91
CA ASP A 70 22.33 -22.33 6.46
C ASP A 70 20.88 -21.99 6.09
N VAL A 71 19.93 -22.68 6.70
CA VAL A 71 18.50 -22.42 6.46
C VAL A 71 18.08 -21.07 7.02
N LYS A 72 18.58 -20.71 8.21
CA LYS A 72 18.38 -19.39 8.82
C LYS A 72 18.87 -18.29 7.91
N ASN A 73 20.10 -18.38 7.42
CA ASN A 73 20.68 -17.40 6.51
C ASN A 73 19.84 -17.26 5.23
N LYS A 74 19.42 -18.38 4.64
CA LYS A 74 18.54 -18.38 3.45
C LYS A 74 17.17 -17.76 3.74
N LEU A 75 16.55 -18.08 4.88
CA LEU A 75 15.24 -17.55 5.27
C LEU A 75 15.31 -16.04 5.53
N ILE A 76 16.37 -15.54 6.18
CA ILE A 76 16.59 -14.09 6.34
C ILE A 76 16.62 -13.40 4.99
N ILE A 77 17.50 -13.87 4.09
CA ILE A 77 17.70 -13.21 2.80
C ILE A 77 16.38 -13.17 2.04
N LEU A 78 15.66 -14.29 1.96
CA LEU A 78 14.38 -14.35 1.27
C LEU A 78 13.31 -13.45 1.92
N THR A 79 13.26 -13.41 3.25
CA THR A 79 12.29 -12.58 3.97
C THR A 79 12.60 -11.10 3.82
N GLN A 80 13.86 -10.72 3.95
CA GLN A 80 14.32 -9.35 3.77
C GLN A 80 14.04 -8.88 2.33
N LEU A 81 14.31 -9.72 1.33
CA LEU A 81 13.95 -9.42 -0.07
C LEU A 81 12.44 -9.25 -0.24
N LYS A 82 11.62 -10.07 0.41
CA LYS A 82 10.15 -9.95 0.36
C LYS A 82 9.66 -8.64 0.99
N ILE A 83 10.21 -8.25 2.15
CA ILE A 83 9.90 -6.99 2.81
C ILE A 83 10.31 -5.80 1.93
N LEU A 84 11.52 -5.84 1.37
CA LEU A 84 12.02 -4.80 0.47
C LEU A 84 11.12 -4.66 -0.77
N LEU A 85 10.74 -5.77 -1.40
CA LEU A 85 9.84 -5.76 -2.55
C LEU A 85 8.48 -5.14 -2.19
N ASN A 86 7.89 -5.55 -1.06
CA ASN A 86 6.61 -5.00 -0.61
C ASN A 86 6.71 -3.50 -0.30
N SER A 87 7.79 -3.07 0.36
CA SER A 87 8.02 -1.66 0.67
C SER A 87 8.21 -0.82 -0.60
N MET A 88 8.89 -1.36 -1.61
CA MET A 88 9.08 -0.71 -2.91
C MET A 88 7.75 -0.56 -3.64
N VAL A 89 6.92 -1.61 -3.66
CA VAL A 89 5.58 -1.56 -4.27
C VAL A 89 4.70 -0.53 -3.57
N LEU A 90 4.73 -0.47 -2.24
CA LEU A 90 3.99 0.51 -1.45
C LEU A 90 4.40 1.94 -1.82
N LEU A 91 5.72 2.22 -1.82
CA LEU A 91 6.27 3.53 -2.12
C LEU A 91 5.93 3.98 -3.56
N VAL A 92 6.07 3.09 -4.54
CA VAL A 92 5.74 3.40 -5.94
C VAL A 92 4.26 3.73 -6.09
N THR A 93 3.39 3.02 -5.37
CA THR A 93 1.95 3.26 -5.39
C THR A 93 1.61 4.62 -4.80
N ASP A 94 2.22 4.99 -3.66
CA ASP A 94 2.01 6.28 -3.00
C ASP A 94 2.46 7.47 -3.87
N ILE A 95 3.62 7.34 -4.53
CA ILE A 95 4.12 8.35 -5.48
C ILE A 95 3.13 8.50 -6.63
N LYS A 96 2.64 7.40 -7.20
CA LYS A 96 1.71 7.42 -8.33
C LYS A 96 0.36 8.06 -7.95
N LEU A 97 -0.15 7.79 -6.76
CA LEU A 97 -1.35 8.46 -6.22
C LEU A 97 -1.13 9.96 -6.06
N THR A 98 0.03 10.37 -5.54
CA THR A 98 0.36 11.78 -5.32
C THR A 98 0.47 12.56 -6.62
N LEU A 99 1.15 12.00 -7.63
CA LEU A 99 1.25 12.58 -8.96
C LEU A 99 -0.13 12.69 -9.62
N THR A 100 -0.94 11.64 -9.50
CA THR A 100 -2.31 11.62 -10.02
C THR A 100 -3.15 12.76 -9.43
N ALA A 101 -3.09 12.96 -8.11
CA ALA A 101 -3.81 14.04 -7.44
C ALA A 101 -3.32 15.43 -7.88
N CYS A 102 -2.01 15.61 -8.06
CA CYS A 102 -1.43 16.85 -8.58
C CYS A 102 -1.94 17.19 -9.98
N ASP A 103 -1.93 16.24 -10.91
CA ASP A 103 -2.38 16.49 -12.28
C ASP A 103 -3.88 16.84 -12.34
N ILE A 104 -4.71 16.15 -11.54
CA ILE A 104 -6.13 16.47 -11.42
C ILE A 104 -6.30 17.90 -10.88
N ALA A 105 -5.58 18.26 -9.82
CA ALA A 105 -5.64 19.60 -9.25
C ALA A 105 -5.21 20.68 -10.25
N ASN A 106 -4.16 20.44 -11.03
CA ASN A 106 -3.71 21.34 -12.08
C ASN A 106 -4.77 21.50 -13.19
N GLY A 107 -5.37 20.39 -13.63
CA GLY A 107 -6.47 20.41 -14.60
C GLY A 107 -7.67 21.21 -14.09
N LEU A 108 -8.07 21.02 -12.84
CA LEU A 108 -9.17 21.78 -12.23
C LEU A 108 -8.83 23.26 -12.03
N ASN A 109 -7.58 23.57 -11.67
CA ASN A 109 -7.11 24.95 -11.55
C ASN A 109 -7.14 25.67 -12.91
N PHE A 110 -6.77 24.97 -13.99
CA PHE A 110 -6.91 25.49 -15.35
C PHE A 110 -8.37 25.77 -15.71
N LEU A 111 -9.28 24.82 -15.46
CA LEU A 111 -10.71 25.02 -15.70
C LEU A 111 -11.25 26.23 -14.92
N ASN A 112 -10.86 26.38 -13.66
CA ASN A 112 -11.22 27.53 -12.85
C ASN A 112 -10.70 28.86 -13.43
N ALA A 113 -9.47 28.89 -13.94
CA ALA A 113 -8.89 30.08 -14.57
C ALA A 113 -9.68 30.52 -15.82
N VAL A 114 -10.22 29.57 -16.59
CA VAL A 114 -11.08 29.83 -17.75
C VAL A 114 -12.57 29.90 -17.41
N LYS A 115 -12.92 30.01 -16.12
CA LYS A 115 -14.31 30.09 -15.62
C LYS A 115 -15.19 28.91 -16.05
N MET A 116 -14.61 27.73 -16.18
CA MET A 116 -15.30 26.49 -16.50
C MET A 116 -15.38 25.58 -15.28
N VAL A 117 -16.56 25.00 -15.04
CA VAL A 117 -16.77 23.95 -14.04
C VAL A 117 -17.06 22.65 -14.77
N HIS A 118 -16.27 21.60 -14.53
CA HIS A 118 -16.44 20.29 -15.19
C HIS A 118 -17.80 19.65 -14.91
N GLY A 119 -18.27 19.75 -13.65
CA GLY A 119 -19.58 19.24 -13.22
C GLY A 119 -19.65 17.73 -12.94
N ASP A 120 -18.67 16.95 -13.40
CA ASP A 120 -18.63 15.49 -13.21
C ASP A 120 -17.19 14.96 -13.09
N VAL A 121 -16.50 15.32 -12.01
CA VAL A 121 -15.15 14.83 -11.74
C VAL A 121 -15.26 13.50 -10.99
N SER A 122 -15.21 12.40 -11.72
CA SER A 122 -15.27 11.04 -11.18
C SER A 122 -14.14 10.19 -11.78
N ALA A 123 -13.77 9.10 -11.11
CA ALA A 123 -12.67 8.23 -11.56
C ALA A 123 -12.86 7.69 -13.00
N VAL A 124 -14.11 7.54 -13.45
CA VAL A 124 -14.44 7.12 -14.82
C VAL A 124 -14.05 8.16 -15.87
N ASN A 125 -14.05 9.44 -15.48
CA ASN A 125 -13.70 10.58 -16.34
C ASN A 125 -12.23 10.99 -16.20
N ILE A 126 -11.44 10.29 -15.38
CA ILE A 126 -10.00 10.50 -15.22
C ILE A 126 -9.27 9.42 -16.02
N VAL A 127 -8.56 9.83 -17.08
CA VAL A 127 -7.81 8.93 -17.95
C VAL A 127 -6.33 9.04 -17.66
N ILE A 128 -5.69 7.89 -17.39
CA ILE A 128 -4.23 7.76 -17.30
C ILE A 128 -3.72 7.38 -18.69
N THR A 129 -2.79 8.17 -19.22
CA THR A 129 -2.13 7.90 -20.50
C THR A 129 -0.97 6.91 -20.35
N ASP A 130 -0.46 6.42 -21.48
CA ASP A 130 0.75 5.59 -21.57
C ASP A 130 2.03 6.31 -21.09
N HIS A 131 2.01 7.63 -21.03
CA HIS A 131 3.08 8.47 -20.48
C HIS A 131 2.88 8.84 -18.99
N ASP A 132 2.04 8.11 -18.26
CA ASP A 132 1.72 8.36 -16.83
C ASP A 132 1.16 9.78 -16.55
N THR A 133 0.66 10.46 -17.59
CA THR A 133 -0.03 11.75 -17.42
C THR A 133 -1.53 11.55 -17.25
N ILE A 134 -2.15 12.35 -16.38
CA ILE A 134 -3.60 12.35 -16.17
C ILE A 134 -4.30 13.36 -17.05
N LYS A 135 -5.45 12.98 -17.62
CA LYS A 135 -6.35 13.88 -18.35
C LYS A 135 -7.77 13.78 -17.82
N ILE A 136 -8.41 14.93 -17.65
CA ILE A 136 -9.84 15.04 -17.34
C ILE A 136 -10.62 14.93 -18.66
N THR A 137 -11.66 14.11 -18.69
CA THR A 137 -12.46 13.80 -19.89
C THR A 137 -13.95 13.92 -19.61
N ASN A 138 -14.78 13.79 -20.66
CA ASN A 138 -16.25 13.84 -20.56
C ASN A 138 -16.81 15.17 -20.05
N PHE A 139 -16.61 16.21 -20.86
CA PHE A 139 -17.08 17.58 -20.62
C PHE A 139 -18.59 17.79 -20.87
N LYS A 140 -19.41 16.74 -20.79
CA LYS A 140 -20.86 16.79 -21.07
C LYS A 140 -21.62 17.70 -20.11
N PHE A 141 -21.16 17.82 -18.86
CA PHE A 141 -21.82 18.58 -17.80
C PHE A 141 -21.15 19.93 -17.50
N VAL A 142 -20.32 20.42 -18.42
CA VAL A 142 -19.60 21.68 -18.24
C VAL A 142 -20.56 22.86 -18.10
N LYS A 143 -20.27 23.73 -17.14
CA LYS A 143 -20.93 25.02 -16.97
C LYS A 143 -19.90 26.14 -16.99
N PHE A 144 -20.22 27.23 -17.67
CA PHE A 144 -19.44 28.46 -17.59
C PHE A 144 -19.94 29.30 -16.42
N ILE A 145 -19.02 29.81 -15.61
CA ILE A 145 -19.33 30.76 -14.54
C ILE A 145 -19.34 32.14 -15.18
N GLU A 146 -20.54 32.65 -15.46
CA GLU A 146 -20.73 34.08 -15.77
C GLU A 146 -20.64 34.89 -14.47
N GLU A 147 -19.94 36.03 -14.52
CA GLU A 147 -19.89 36.95 -13.40
C GLU A 147 -21.32 37.47 -13.08
N GLY A 148 -21.86 37.07 -11.93
CA GLY A 148 -23.20 37.47 -11.47
C GLY A 148 -24.30 36.41 -11.61
N ALA A 149 -24.04 35.24 -12.20
CA ALA A 149 -25.04 34.18 -12.33
C ALA A 149 -25.25 33.39 -11.03
N ILE A 150 -26.48 33.33 -10.53
CA ILE A 150 -26.86 32.49 -9.39
C ILE A 150 -27.02 31.04 -9.89
N MET A 151 -26.15 30.14 -9.42
CA MET A 151 -26.15 28.72 -9.82
C MET A 151 -27.36 27.98 -9.21
N ASN A 152 -28.54 28.12 -9.84
CA ASN A 152 -29.83 27.65 -9.31
C ASN A 152 -30.20 26.19 -9.66
N SER A 153 -29.30 25.39 -10.22
CA SER A 153 -29.63 24.00 -10.60
C SER A 153 -28.55 23.00 -10.22
N VAL A 154 -28.60 22.54 -8.97
CA VAL A 154 -27.96 21.30 -8.54
C VAL A 154 -28.94 20.16 -8.78
N SER A 155 -28.66 19.27 -9.73
CA SER A 155 -29.44 18.03 -9.91
C SER A 155 -29.13 17.05 -8.79
N LYS A 156 -30.11 16.20 -8.43
CA LYS A 156 -30.00 15.24 -7.33
C LYS A 156 -28.85 14.24 -7.50
N GLU A 157 -28.40 13.95 -8.73
CA GLU A 157 -27.27 13.05 -8.96
C GLU A 157 -25.91 13.62 -8.53
N SER A 158 -25.75 14.95 -8.48
CA SER A 158 -24.47 15.60 -8.15
C SER A 158 -24.19 15.71 -6.64
N ILE A 159 -25.15 15.37 -5.78
CA ILE A 159 -25.08 15.60 -4.32
C ILE A 159 -23.88 14.89 -3.66
N ARG A 160 -23.42 13.75 -4.20
CA ARG A 160 -22.28 12.98 -3.63
C ARG A 160 -20.91 13.65 -3.82
N TYR A 161 -20.78 14.59 -4.75
CA TYR A 161 -19.49 15.21 -5.13
C TYR A 161 -19.49 16.73 -4.90
N ILE A 162 -20.53 17.25 -4.25
CA ILE A 162 -20.67 18.66 -3.95
C ILE A 162 -20.14 18.94 -2.55
N ALA A 163 -19.33 19.98 -2.45
CA ALA A 163 -18.77 20.44 -1.18
C ALA A 163 -19.91 20.84 -0.21
N PRO A 164 -19.82 20.48 1.09
CA PRO A 164 -20.92 20.56 2.04
C PRO A 164 -21.51 21.97 2.21
N GLU A 165 -20.73 23.01 1.96
CA GLU A 165 -21.16 24.41 1.96
C GLU A 165 -22.20 24.72 0.86
N ILE A 166 -22.08 24.10 -0.32
CA ILE A 166 -23.02 24.29 -1.44
C ILE A 166 -24.35 23.56 -1.15
N VAL A 167 -24.30 22.42 -0.45
CA VAL A 167 -25.49 21.65 -0.05
C VAL A 167 -26.23 22.33 1.09
N ARG A 168 -25.51 22.94 2.05
CA ARG A 168 -26.10 23.56 3.24
C ARG A 168 -26.80 24.88 2.97
N GLU A 169 -26.40 25.65 1.96
CA GLU A 169 -26.89 27.02 1.82
C GLU A 169 -28.17 27.17 0.99
N GLY A 170 -28.55 26.21 0.14
CA GLY A 170 -29.75 26.34 -0.71
C GLY A 170 -29.81 27.59 -1.61
N LYS A 171 -28.75 28.40 -1.60
CA LYS A 171 -28.53 29.64 -2.35
C LYS A 171 -27.02 29.76 -2.52
N GLY A 172 -26.56 29.89 -3.76
CA GLY A 172 -25.16 30.02 -4.10
C GLY A 172 -24.49 31.15 -3.34
N THR A 173 -23.28 30.88 -2.86
CA THR A 173 -22.38 31.87 -2.28
C THR A 173 -22.19 32.99 -3.30
N LYS A 174 -22.58 34.22 -2.95
CA LYS A 174 -22.23 35.41 -3.74
C LYS A 174 -20.71 35.50 -3.78
N ILE A 175 -20.11 35.30 -4.95
CA ILE A 175 -18.75 35.75 -5.18
C ILE A 175 -18.82 37.28 -5.18
N LEU A 176 -18.48 37.89 -4.04
CA LEU A 176 -18.37 39.33 -3.95
C LEU A 176 -17.24 39.78 -4.89
N PRO A 177 -17.45 40.85 -5.68
CA PRO A 177 -16.41 41.40 -6.53
C PRO A 177 -15.22 41.78 -5.65
N LYS A 178 -14.02 41.29 -5.99
CA LYS A 178 -12.79 41.84 -5.42
C LYS A 178 -12.62 43.24 -6.00
N ASN A 179 -12.84 44.21 -5.11
CA ASN A 179 -12.77 45.67 -5.24
C ASN A 179 -12.00 46.24 -6.46
N MET A 180 -12.69 47.21 -7.07
CA MET A 180 -12.18 48.33 -7.86
C MET A 180 -11.23 49.22 -7.03
#